data_AF-A0A950UI74-F1
#
_entry.id   AF-A0A950UI74-F1
#
_cell.length_a   1.000
_cell.length_b   1.000
_cell.length_c   1.000
_cell.angle_alpha   90.00
_cell.angle_beta   90.00
_cell.angle_gamma   90.00
#
_symmetry.space_group_name_H-M   'P 1'
#
loop_
_entity.id
_entity.type
_entity.pdbx_description
1 polymer ?
#
loop_
_entity_poly.entity_id
_entity_poly.type
_entity_poly.pdbx_seq_one_letter_code
_entity_poly.pdbx_strand_id
1 'polypeptide(L)'
;MIPAHSKIKQTTLEKIAKRYKVSGSTAASWSLDPTFPAVLAKGWGKTQLFDEAAVDKWVLEHKPEAWVAAHPKQREKATALPAGDPKDLLALKRIGELEGRFLSRAPTSVPTLRTYISKGDLARPDRRPDDGLKPTVKEDMWFRETAYAYITRSRKVRRKTSGGELREPSEFLKKYFKENPGLLTLKQIAELDGHEQGRPKPTALSTLKSYI
;
A
#
# COMPACT_ATOMS: atom_id res chain seq x y z
N MET A 1 16.30 11.78 -41.46
CA MET A 1 16.03 10.32 -41.56
C MET A 1 16.01 9.74 -40.16
N ILE A 2 14.83 9.37 -39.65
CA ILE A 2 14.68 8.58 -38.41
C ILE A 2 14.43 7.14 -38.89
N PRO A 3 15.22 6.14 -38.48
CA PRO A 3 15.09 4.79 -39.02
C PRO A 3 13.76 4.16 -38.59
N ALA A 4 13.16 3.46 -39.55
CA ALA A 4 11.93 2.71 -39.42
C ALA A 4 12.06 1.51 -38.47
N HIS A 5 10.97 1.21 -37.76
CA HIS A 5 10.67 -0.10 -37.14
C HIS A 5 11.45 -0.56 -35.89
N SER A 6 11.65 0.30 -34.87
CA SER A 6 11.60 -0.26 -33.52
C SER A 6 10.12 -0.53 -33.20
N LYS A 7 9.71 -1.80 -33.14
CA LYS A 7 8.35 -2.20 -32.74
C LYS A 7 8.16 -1.86 -31.26
N ILE A 8 7.90 -0.58 -30.96
CA ILE A 8 7.53 -0.14 -29.61
C ILE A 8 6.25 -0.89 -29.26
N LYS A 9 6.33 -1.80 -28.28
CA LYS A 9 5.14 -2.49 -27.80
C LYS A 9 4.29 -1.47 -27.07
N GLN A 10 3.06 -1.29 -27.54
CA GLN A 10 2.13 -0.33 -26.96
C GLN A 10 1.24 -1.03 -25.94
N THR A 11 1.01 -0.36 -24.82
CA THR A 11 0.11 -0.83 -23.76
C THR A 11 -0.93 0.25 -23.41
N THR A 12 -2.00 -0.16 -22.74
CA THR A 12 -3.08 0.72 -22.26
C THR A 12 -3.12 0.69 -20.73
N LEU A 13 -3.76 1.68 -20.09
CA LEU A 13 -3.92 1.68 -18.62
C LEU A 13 -4.59 0.40 -18.10
N GLU A 14 -5.54 -0.16 -18.84
CA GLU A 14 -6.19 -1.42 -18.47
C GLU A 14 -5.21 -2.60 -18.51
N LYS A 15 -4.38 -2.68 -19.56
CA LYS A 15 -3.33 -3.71 -19.67
C LYS A 15 -2.26 -3.53 -18.60
N ILE A 16 -1.88 -2.29 -18.30
CA ILE A 16 -0.95 -1.94 -17.21
C ILE A 16 -1.54 -2.42 -15.87
N ALA A 17 -2.80 -2.08 -15.58
CA ALA A 17 -3.48 -2.48 -14.36
C ALA A 17 -3.48 -4.01 -14.18
N LYS A 18 -3.84 -4.74 -15.24
CA LYS A 18 -3.84 -6.20 -15.25
C LYS A 18 -2.44 -6.78 -15.06
N ARG A 19 -1.44 -6.27 -15.78
CA ARG A 19 -0.05 -6.75 -15.69
C ARG A 19 0.52 -6.56 -14.28
N TYR A 20 0.30 -5.38 -13.70
CA TYR A 20 0.83 -5.02 -12.40
C TYR A 20 -0.07 -5.43 -11.22
N LYS A 21 -1.20 -6.11 -11.51
CA LYS A 21 -2.18 -6.56 -10.51
C LYS A 21 -2.68 -5.40 -9.62
N VAL A 22 -2.82 -4.22 -10.20
CA VAL A 22 -3.38 -3.02 -9.54
C VAL A 22 -4.77 -2.72 -10.10
N SER A 23 -5.54 -1.86 -9.42
CA SER A 23 -6.82 -1.42 -9.97
C SER A 23 -6.63 -0.47 -11.15
N GLY A 24 -7.65 -0.37 -12.01
CA GLY A 24 -7.66 0.63 -13.09
C GLY A 24 -7.53 2.06 -12.57
N SER A 25 -8.10 2.36 -11.40
CA SER A 25 -7.94 3.67 -10.74
C SER A 25 -6.51 3.95 -10.30
N THR A 26 -5.79 2.95 -9.79
CA THR A 26 -4.37 3.08 -9.44
C THR A 26 -3.52 3.30 -10.69
N ALA A 27 -3.75 2.54 -11.76
CA ALA A 27 -3.04 2.75 -13.02
C ALA A 27 -3.32 4.15 -13.62
N ALA A 28 -4.56 4.63 -13.55
CA ALA A 28 -4.91 5.99 -13.96
C ALA A 28 -4.21 7.04 -13.09
N SER A 29 -4.15 6.84 -11.76
CA SER A 29 -3.42 7.74 -10.87
C SER A 29 -1.93 7.78 -11.17
N TRP A 30 -1.32 6.67 -11.58
CA TRP A 30 0.09 6.68 -12.01
C TRP A 30 0.32 7.54 -13.24
N SER A 31 -0.61 7.53 -14.20
CA SER A 31 -0.51 8.37 -15.40
C SER A 31 -0.63 9.87 -15.16
N LEU A 32 -1.02 10.29 -13.96
CA LEU A 32 -1.04 11.70 -13.55
C LEU A 32 0.30 12.16 -12.96
N ASP A 33 1.22 11.24 -12.68
CA ASP A 33 2.56 11.59 -12.19
C ASP A 33 3.35 12.27 -13.33
N PRO A 34 3.96 13.44 -13.11
CA PRO A 34 4.73 14.15 -14.13
C PRO A 34 5.89 13.34 -14.72
N THR A 35 6.40 12.37 -13.98
CA THR A 35 7.50 11.49 -14.41
C THR A 35 7.00 10.24 -15.14
N PHE A 36 5.69 10.00 -15.19
CA PHE A 36 5.12 8.86 -15.88
C PHE A 36 5.35 8.95 -17.39
N PRO A 37 5.56 7.81 -18.09
CA PRO A 37 5.76 7.81 -19.53
C PRO A 37 4.68 8.58 -20.29
N ALA A 38 5.11 9.44 -21.21
CA ALA A 38 4.20 10.22 -22.04
C ALA A 38 3.33 9.32 -22.92
N VAL A 39 2.11 9.81 -23.19
CA VAL A 39 1.18 9.15 -24.11
C VAL A 39 1.76 9.19 -25.51
N LEU A 40 1.98 8.03 -26.12
CA LEU A 40 2.48 7.91 -27.49
C LEU A 40 1.40 8.27 -28.51
N ALA A 41 0.17 7.81 -28.26
CA ALA A 41 -0.96 8.02 -29.14
C ALA A 41 -2.28 7.92 -28.38
N LYS A 42 -3.31 8.56 -28.91
CA LYS A 42 -4.69 8.24 -28.54
C LYS A 42 -5.13 7.09 -29.43
N GLY A 43 -5.45 5.94 -28.82
CA GLY A 43 -6.08 4.82 -29.49
C GLY A 43 -7.54 5.11 -29.81
N TRP A 44 -8.31 4.09 -30.17
CA TRP A 44 -9.73 4.26 -30.45
C TRP A 44 -10.48 4.76 -29.20
N GLY A 45 -11.25 5.84 -29.36
CA GLY A 45 -11.98 6.50 -28.27
C GLY A 45 -11.09 7.31 -27.33
N LYS A 46 -11.29 7.14 -26.00
CA LYS A 46 -10.52 7.83 -24.94
C LYS A 46 -9.30 7.05 -24.47
N THR A 47 -8.92 5.97 -25.18
CA THR A 47 -7.83 5.09 -24.76
C THR A 47 -6.47 5.73 -25.00
N GLN A 48 -5.67 5.88 -23.96
CA GLN A 48 -4.27 6.33 -24.07
C GLN A 48 -3.34 5.13 -24.29
N LEU A 49 -2.42 5.27 -25.24
CA LEU A 49 -1.39 4.28 -25.54
C LEU A 49 -0.05 4.75 -24.99
N PHE A 50 0.63 3.86 -24.28
CA PHE A 50 1.92 4.09 -23.65
C PHE A 50 2.97 3.13 -24.19
N ASP A 51 4.24 3.53 -24.16
CA ASP A 51 5.36 2.61 -24.38
C ASP A 51 5.44 1.62 -23.22
N GLU A 52 5.26 0.33 -23.52
CA GLU A 52 5.32 -0.75 -22.53
C GLU A 52 6.68 -0.79 -21.80
N ALA A 53 7.80 -0.61 -22.52
CA ALA A 53 9.12 -0.67 -21.92
C ALA A 53 9.40 0.53 -21.01
N ALA A 54 8.91 1.71 -21.40
CA ALA A 54 9.02 2.91 -20.57
C ALA A 54 8.20 2.79 -19.28
N VAL A 55 6.98 2.21 -19.36
CA VAL A 55 6.16 1.94 -18.19
C VAL A 55 6.82 0.92 -17.28
N ASP A 56 7.40 -0.15 -17.83
CA ASP A 56 8.13 -1.15 -17.05
C ASP A 56 9.30 -0.52 -16.29
N LYS A 57 10.10 0.34 -16.94
CA LYS A 57 11.19 1.08 -16.29
C LYS A 57 10.67 2.02 -15.20
N TRP A 58 9.61 2.78 -15.47
CA TRP A 58 9.03 3.69 -14.50
C TRP A 58 8.51 2.94 -13.26
N VAL A 59 7.79 1.83 -13.46
CA VAL A 59 7.27 0.99 -12.36
C VAL A 59 8.40 0.38 -11.54
N LEU A 60 9.49 -0.06 -12.19
CA LEU A 60 10.67 -0.58 -11.51
C LEU A 60 11.27 0.45 -10.53
N GLU A 61 11.34 1.71 -10.95
CA GLU A 61 11.95 2.81 -10.18
C GLU A 61 11.00 3.41 -9.12
N HIS A 62 9.74 3.65 -9.47
CA HIS A 62 8.79 4.43 -8.65
C HIS A 62 7.78 3.57 -7.90
N LYS A 63 7.52 2.34 -8.37
CA LYS A 63 6.52 1.41 -7.83
C LYS A 63 7.10 -0.02 -7.71
N PRO A 64 8.25 -0.19 -7.01
CA PRO A 64 8.94 -1.48 -6.93
C PRO A 64 8.08 -2.58 -6.28
N GLU A 65 7.13 -2.21 -5.42
CA GLU A 65 6.12 -3.12 -4.86
C GLU A 65 5.22 -3.76 -5.93
N ALA A 66 4.76 -2.97 -6.90
CA ALA A 66 3.93 -3.44 -8.00
C ALA A 66 4.76 -4.27 -8.99
N TRP A 67 6.03 -3.89 -9.20
CA TRP A 67 6.98 -4.69 -9.96
C TRP A 67 7.14 -6.10 -9.36
N VAL A 68 7.43 -6.19 -8.07
CA VAL A 68 7.64 -7.45 -7.35
C VAL A 68 6.39 -8.34 -7.36
N ALA A 69 5.20 -7.75 -7.22
CA ALA A 69 3.93 -8.48 -7.27
C ALA A 69 3.61 -9.05 -8.67
N ALA A 70 3.98 -8.32 -9.72
CA ALA A 70 3.84 -8.72 -11.11
C ALA A 70 4.90 -9.75 -11.54
N HIS A 71 6.14 -9.57 -11.09
CA HIS A 71 7.32 -10.32 -11.50
C HIS A 71 8.02 -10.98 -10.30
N PRO A 72 7.39 -12.00 -9.67
CA PRO A 72 7.94 -12.64 -8.48
C PRO A 72 9.27 -13.38 -8.72
N LYS A 73 9.63 -13.66 -9.98
CA LYS A 73 10.94 -14.23 -10.35
C LYS A 73 12.04 -13.18 -10.59
N GLN A 74 11.70 -11.89 -10.60
CA GLN A 74 12.63 -10.79 -10.88
C GLN A 74 12.62 -9.75 -9.75
N ARG A 75 12.43 -10.21 -8.50
CA ARG A 75 12.37 -9.33 -7.32
C ARG A 75 13.69 -8.58 -7.11
N GLU A 76 14.80 -9.26 -7.39
CA GLU A 76 16.17 -8.74 -7.37
C GLU A 76 16.33 -7.47 -8.22
N LYS A 77 15.56 -7.32 -9.31
CA LYS A 77 15.68 -6.19 -10.23
C LYS A 77 15.00 -4.91 -9.72
N ALA A 78 14.17 -4.99 -8.69
CA ALA A 78 13.57 -3.81 -8.10
C ALA A 78 14.68 -2.95 -7.49
N THR A 79 15.04 -1.85 -8.16
CA THR A 79 16.18 -0.97 -7.86
C THR A 79 16.11 -0.27 -6.50
N ALA A 80 15.02 -0.44 -5.77
CA ALA A 80 14.79 0.22 -4.50
C ALA A 80 15.55 -0.41 -3.31
N LEU A 81 16.08 -1.63 -3.45
CA LEU A 81 16.92 -2.27 -2.44
C LEU A 81 18.41 -2.23 -2.82
N PRO A 82 19.31 -1.82 -1.91
CA PRO A 82 20.74 -1.75 -2.20
C PRO A 82 21.34 -3.14 -2.39
N ALA A 83 22.25 -3.30 -3.35
CA ALA A 83 23.03 -4.53 -3.50
C ALA A 83 23.86 -4.83 -2.24
N GLY A 84 24.22 -6.11 -2.05
CA GLY A 84 25.10 -6.58 -0.99
C GLY A 84 25.07 -8.10 -0.87
N ASP A 85 25.87 -8.64 0.06
CA ASP A 85 25.95 -10.09 0.28
C ASP A 85 24.64 -10.59 0.92
N PRO A 86 24.06 -11.72 0.47
CA PRO A 86 22.90 -12.34 1.10
C PRO A 86 23.05 -12.55 2.62
N LYS A 87 24.26 -12.83 3.11
CA LYS A 87 24.60 -13.06 4.51
C LYS A 87 25.05 -11.81 5.26
N ASP A 88 24.97 -10.64 4.64
CA ASP A 88 25.17 -9.38 5.35
C ASP A 88 24.16 -9.26 6.49
N LEU A 89 24.64 -8.89 7.67
CA LEU A 89 23.80 -8.76 8.85
C LEU A 89 23.17 -7.37 8.92
N LEU A 90 21.85 -7.34 9.02
CA LEU A 90 21.03 -6.14 9.10
C LEU A 90 20.32 -6.07 10.44
N ALA A 91 20.49 -4.94 11.12
CA ALA A 91 19.74 -4.60 12.33
C ALA A 91 18.27 -4.30 11.99
N LEU A 92 17.38 -4.51 12.95
CA LEU A 92 15.95 -4.27 12.77
C LEU A 92 15.62 -2.84 12.31
N LYS A 93 16.34 -1.84 12.85
CA LYS A 93 16.19 -0.43 12.45
C LYS A 93 16.47 -0.26 10.95
N ARG A 94 17.54 -0.88 10.45
CA ARG A 94 17.93 -0.81 9.04
C ARG A 94 16.90 -1.48 8.14
N ILE A 95 16.31 -2.60 8.57
CA ILE A 95 15.22 -3.26 7.84
C ILE A 95 14.01 -2.31 7.70
N GLY A 96 13.67 -1.57 8.77
CA GLY A 96 12.59 -0.57 8.74
C GLY A 96 12.83 0.57 7.77
N GLU A 97 14.07 1.08 7.69
CA GLU A 97 14.47 2.10 6.71
C GLU A 97 14.37 1.58 5.28
N LEU A 98 14.87 0.36 5.02
CA LEU A 98 14.81 -0.26 3.71
C LEU A 98 13.37 -0.56 3.28
N GLU A 99 12.51 -1.02 4.20
CA GLU A 99 11.08 -1.22 3.93
C GLU A 99 10.39 0.11 3.61
N GLY A 100 10.68 1.17 4.37
CA GLY A 100 10.14 2.51 4.11
C GLY A 100 10.51 3.01 2.72
N ARG A 101 11.81 2.96 2.38
CA ARG A 101 12.32 3.35 1.06
C ARG A 101 11.71 2.52 -0.06
N PHE A 102 11.64 1.20 0.11
CA PHE A 102 11.06 0.31 -0.89
C PHE A 102 9.57 0.63 -1.15
N LEU A 103 8.83 1.03 -0.13
CA LEU A 103 7.40 1.34 -0.25
C LEU A 103 7.09 2.83 -0.42
N SER A 104 8.11 3.65 -0.63
CA SER A 104 7.97 5.11 -0.70
C SER A 104 7.15 5.69 0.47
N ARG A 105 7.39 5.19 1.69
CA ARG A 105 6.73 5.64 2.94
C ARG A 105 7.74 5.84 4.06
N ALA A 106 7.28 6.40 5.18
CA ALA A 106 8.10 6.55 6.37
C ALA A 106 8.66 5.19 6.86
N PRO A 107 9.89 5.14 7.39
CA PRO A 107 10.48 3.93 7.95
C PRO A 107 9.55 3.23 8.95
N THR A 108 9.44 1.91 8.87
CA THR A 108 8.69 1.15 9.87
C THR A 108 9.44 1.18 11.20
N SER A 109 8.74 1.52 12.28
CA SER A 109 9.34 1.61 13.62
C SER A 109 9.80 0.24 14.14
N VAL A 110 10.84 0.23 14.98
CA VAL A 110 11.36 -0.98 15.64
C VAL A 110 10.28 -1.71 16.45
N PRO A 111 9.44 -1.05 17.27
CA PRO A 111 8.33 -1.71 17.96
C PRO A 111 7.33 -2.41 17.02
N THR A 112 7.02 -1.79 15.89
CA THR A 112 6.14 -2.39 14.87
C THR A 112 6.79 -3.63 14.25
N LEU A 113 8.08 -3.58 13.92
CA LEU A 113 8.81 -4.74 13.39
C LEU A 113 8.89 -5.89 14.40
N ARG A 114 9.07 -5.60 15.70
CA ARG A 114 8.98 -6.61 16.77
C ARG A 114 7.61 -7.29 16.81
N THR A 115 6.54 -6.52 16.58
CA THR A 115 5.18 -7.07 16.46
C THR A 115 5.06 -8.01 15.26
N TYR A 116 5.69 -7.67 14.13
CA TYR A 116 5.71 -8.55 12.95
C TYR A 116 6.53 -9.83 13.15
N ILE A 117 7.60 -9.78 13.93
CA ILE A 117 8.34 -10.99 14.35
C ILE A 117 7.44 -11.90 15.18
N SER A 118 6.74 -11.33 16.17
CA SER A 118 5.81 -12.08 17.02
C SER A 118 4.68 -12.73 16.22
N LYS A 119 4.17 -12.03 15.21
CA LYS A 119 3.12 -12.53 14.29
C LYS A 119 3.62 -13.50 13.22
N GLY A 120 4.93 -13.69 13.09
CA GLY A 120 5.54 -14.51 12.04
C GLY A 120 5.54 -13.86 10.64
N ASP A 121 5.20 -12.57 10.54
CA ASP A 121 5.29 -11.81 9.28
C ASP A 121 6.76 -11.56 8.89
N LEU A 122 7.61 -11.28 9.88
CA LEU A 122 9.08 -11.20 9.76
C LEU A 122 9.68 -12.41 10.48
N ALA A 123 10.67 -13.06 9.87
CA ALA A 123 11.34 -14.21 10.48
C ALA A 123 12.03 -13.82 11.81
N ARG A 124 12.35 -14.82 12.63
CA ARG A 124 13.18 -14.62 13.83
C ARG A 124 14.60 -14.17 13.42
N PRO A 125 15.36 -13.53 14.33
CA PRO A 125 16.74 -13.14 14.05
C PRO A 125 17.58 -14.35 13.66
N ASP A 126 18.36 -14.21 12.59
CA ASP A 126 19.30 -15.23 12.14
C ASP A 126 20.53 -15.30 13.05
N ARG A 127 20.91 -14.15 13.63
CA ARG A 127 22.01 -14.00 14.59
C ARG A 127 21.54 -13.28 15.84
N ARG A 128 22.04 -13.71 17.00
CA ARG A 128 21.71 -13.13 18.30
C ARG A 128 22.98 -12.78 19.06
N PRO A 129 22.90 -11.82 20.01
CA PRO A 129 23.98 -11.63 20.97
C PRO A 129 24.33 -12.95 21.64
N ASP A 130 25.63 -13.19 21.81
CA ASP A 130 26.18 -14.35 22.53
C ASP A 130 25.83 -15.72 21.93
N ASP A 131 25.45 -15.79 20.65
CA ASP A 131 25.22 -17.06 19.93
C ASP A 131 26.49 -17.87 19.65
N GLY A 132 27.66 -17.38 20.06
CA GLY A 132 28.97 -18.04 19.91
C GLY A 132 29.49 -18.07 18.46
N LEU A 133 28.76 -17.51 17.50
CA LEU A 133 29.11 -17.53 16.09
C LEU A 133 29.80 -16.22 15.67
N LYS A 134 30.56 -16.24 14.57
CA LYS A 134 31.24 -15.05 14.02
C LYS A 134 30.49 -14.47 12.80
N PRO A 135 30.49 -13.15 12.57
CA PRO A 135 30.95 -12.11 13.48
C PRO A 135 30.06 -12.01 14.73
N THR A 136 30.62 -11.59 15.86
CA THR A 136 29.85 -11.36 17.09
C THR A 136 28.95 -10.15 16.90
N VAL A 137 27.67 -10.28 17.24
CA VAL A 137 26.67 -9.21 17.12
C VAL A 137 26.28 -8.68 18.50
N LYS A 138 25.98 -7.38 18.58
CA LYS A 138 25.56 -6.71 19.83
C LYS A 138 24.04 -6.66 20.00
N GLU A 139 23.30 -6.91 18.94
CA GLU A 139 21.84 -6.93 18.90
C GLU A 139 21.36 -8.04 17.98
N ASP A 140 20.06 -8.32 18.00
CA ASP A 140 19.43 -9.24 17.06
C ASP A 140 19.63 -8.76 15.62
N MET A 141 20.13 -9.64 14.75
CA MET A 141 20.38 -9.32 13.34
C MET A 141 19.78 -10.38 12.41
N TRP A 142 19.42 -9.92 11.21
CA TRP A 142 18.91 -10.75 10.13
C TRP A 142 19.88 -10.76 8.97
N PHE A 143 19.99 -11.88 8.28
CA PHE A 143 20.65 -11.88 6.98
C PHE A 143 19.87 -11.00 6.00
N ARG A 144 20.59 -10.37 5.07
CA ARG A 144 20.02 -9.53 4.03
C ARG A 144 18.96 -10.27 3.24
N GLU A 145 19.19 -11.53 2.90
CA GLU A 145 18.20 -12.37 2.21
C GLU A 145 16.89 -12.52 3.01
N THR A 146 16.99 -12.76 4.32
CA THR A 146 15.84 -12.87 5.22
C THR A 146 15.07 -11.55 5.29
N ALA A 147 15.78 -10.43 5.43
CA ALA A 147 15.18 -9.11 5.42
C ALA A 147 14.51 -8.79 4.08
N TYR A 148 15.11 -9.18 2.95
CA TYR A 148 14.62 -8.85 1.62
C TYR A 148 13.41 -9.70 1.26
N ALA A 149 13.38 -10.96 1.68
CA ALA A 149 12.21 -11.82 1.61
C ALA A 149 11.01 -11.18 2.35
N TYR A 150 11.24 -10.60 3.53
CA TYR A 150 10.22 -9.86 4.26
C TYR A 150 9.77 -8.59 3.51
N ILE A 151 10.71 -7.74 3.05
CA ILE A 151 10.38 -6.45 2.42
C ILE A 151 9.58 -6.65 1.13
N THR A 152 9.97 -7.65 0.33
CA THR A 152 9.39 -7.98 -0.98
C THR A 152 8.19 -8.94 -0.89
N ARG A 153 7.74 -9.30 0.32
CA ARG A 153 6.59 -10.19 0.50
C ARG A 153 5.33 -9.62 -0.14
N SER A 154 4.49 -10.50 -0.69
CA SER A 154 3.17 -10.10 -1.16
C SER A 154 2.33 -9.64 0.02
N ARG A 155 2.00 -8.34 0.08
CA ARG A 155 1.09 -7.81 1.10
C ARG A 155 -0.34 -7.98 0.62
N LYS A 156 -1.22 -8.52 1.46
CA LYS A 156 -2.66 -8.41 1.23
C LYS A 156 -3.02 -6.94 1.40
N VAL A 157 -3.27 -6.25 0.29
CA VAL A 157 -3.86 -4.91 0.33
C VAL A 157 -5.21 -5.06 1.00
N ARG A 158 -5.34 -4.55 2.23
CA ARG A 158 -6.64 -4.49 2.89
C ARG A 158 -7.50 -3.60 2.01
N ARG A 159 -8.48 -4.18 1.31
CA ARG A 159 -9.55 -3.39 0.68
C ARG A 159 -10.08 -2.48 1.77
N LYS A 160 -9.92 -1.16 1.60
CA LYS A 160 -10.80 -0.23 2.30
C LYS A 160 -12.19 -0.59 1.80
N THR A 161 -12.95 -1.34 2.58
CA THR A 161 -14.38 -1.46 2.38
C THR A 161 -14.95 -0.08 2.64
N SER A 162 -14.97 0.76 1.61
CA SER A 162 -15.84 1.93 1.53
C SER A 162 -17.27 1.41 1.30
N GLY A 163 -17.78 0.69 2.29
CA GLY A 163 -19.02 -0.06 2.25
C GLY A 163 -19.59 -0.16 3.65
N GLY A 164 -19.55 0.94 4.40
CA GLY A 164 -20.60 1.13 5.39
C GLY A 164 -21.85 1.43 4.57
N GLU A 165 -22.74 0.45 4.44
CA GLU A 165 -24.10 0.69 3.97
C GLU A 165 -24.61 1.97 4.65
N LEU A 166 -25.18 2.88 3.86
CA LEU A 166 -26.05 3.93 4.40
C LEU A 166 -27.21 3.19 5.07
N ARG A 167 -27.11 3.02 6.40
CA ARG A 167 -28.13 2.33 7.18
C ARG A 167 -29.22 3.33 7.54
N GLU A 168 -30.46 2.93 7.38
CA GLU A 168 -31.62 3.71 7.80
C GLU A 168 -31.49 4.11 9.29
N PRO A 169 -31.78 5.37 9.66
CA PRO A 169 -31.70 5.83 11.04
C PRO A 169 -32.72 5.12 11.92
N SER A 170 -32.41 4.97 13.22
CA SER A 170 -33.31 4.31 14.17
C SER A 170 -34.66 5.01 14.25
N GLU A 171 -35.74 4.25 14.47
CA GLU A 171 -37.10 4.79 14.60
C GLU A 171 -37.21 5.80 15.75
N PHE A 172 -36.38 5.63 16.79
CA PHE A 172 -36.25 6.59 17.88
C PHE A 172 -35.79 7.97 17.37
N LEU A 173 -34.73 8.03 16.56
CA LEU A 173 -34.23 9.27 15.99
C LEU A 173 -35.25 9.92 15.05
N LYS A 174 -35.90 9.12 14.18
CA LYS A 174 -36.96 9.62 13.28
C LYS A 174 -38.09 10.28 14.06
N LYS A 175 -38.55 9.66 15.15
CA LYS A 175 -39.61 10.19 16.02
C LYS A 175 -39.15 11.43 16.78
N TYR A 176 -37.95 11.40 17.35
CA TYR A 176 -37.40 12.50 18.14
C TYR A 176 -37.22 13.79 17.32
N PHE A 177 -36.75 13.69 16.07
CA PHE A 177 -36.61 14.87 15.18
C PHE A 177 -37.94 15.43 14.70
N LYS A 178 -38.97 14.60 14.56
CA LYS A 178 -40.32 15.05 14.25
C LYS A 178 -40.92 15.86 15.41
N GLU A 179 -40.57 15.48 16.64
CA GLU A 179 -41.12 16.09 17.86
C GLU A 179 -40.29 17.30 18.36
N ASN A 180 -38.99 17.40 18.00
CA ASN A 180 -38.07 18.42 18.52
C ASN A 180 -37.14 19.01 17.42
N PRO A 181 -37.67 19.77 16.45
CA PRO A 181 -36.82 20.39 15.42
C PRO A 181 -35.89 21.44 16.05
N GLY A 182 -34.57 21.25 15.89
CA GLY A 182 -33.55 22.26 16.23
C GLY A 182 -32.90 22.15 17.62
N LEU A 183 -33.23 21.15 18.42
CA LEU A 183 -32.80 21.06 19.83
C LEU A 183 -31.42 20.39 20.05
N LEU A 184 -30.95 19.57 19.09
CA LEU A 184 -29.67 18.85 19.20
C LEU A 184 -28.73 19.13 18.02
N THR A 185 -27.44 19.30 18.33
CA THR A 185 -26.38 19.37 17.33
C THR A 185 -26.05 17.99 16.78
N LEU A 186 -25.57 17.92 15.53
CA LEU A 186 -25.10 16.67 14.87
C LEU A 186 -24.13 15.84 15.73
N LYS A 187 -23.35 16.51 16.60
CA LYS A 187 -22.42 15.86 17.52
C LYS A 187 -23.10 15.14 18.68
N GLN A 188 -24.13 15.76 19.26
CA GLN A 188 -24.93 15.13 20.32
C GLN A 188 -25.73 13.94 19.76
N ILE A 189 -26.18 14.04 18.50
CA ILE A 189 -26.88 12.97 17.79
C ILE A 189 -25.96 11.76 17.58
N ALA A 190 -24.69 11.99 17.23
CA ALA A 190 -23.68 10.95 17.10
C ALA A 190 -23.40 10.20 18.42
N GLU A 191 -23.37 10.93 19.52
CA GLU A 191 -23.13 10.37 20.85
C GLU A 191 -24.30 9.49 21.30
N LEU A 192 -25.53 9.95 21.12
CA LEU A 192 -26.74 9.19 21.47
C LEU A 192 -26.91 7.93 20.63
N ASP A 193 -26.69 8.00 19.31
CA ASP A 193 -26.76 6.82 18.43
C ASP A 193 -25.67 5.79 18.77
N GLY A 194 -24.46 6.26 19.10
CA GLY A 194 -23.40 5.39 19.60
C GLY A 194 -23.83 4.63 20.86
N HIS A 195 -24.44 5.34 21.81
CA HIS A 195 -24.88 4.78 23.09
C HIS A 195 -26.06 3.80 22.94
N GLU A 196 -27.08 4.13 22.13
CA GLU A 196 -28.23 3.26 21.86
C GLU A 196 -27.78 1.92 21.24
N GLN A 197 -26.77 1.96 20.37
CA GLN A 197 -26.23 0.78 19.71
C GLN A 197 -25.19 0.03 20.56
N GLY A 198 -25.04 0.37 21.84
CA GLY A 198 -24.09 -0.25 22.76
C GLY A 198 -22.62 -0.03 22.36
N ARG A 199 -22.33 1.01 21.58
CA ARG A 199 -20.97 1.30 21.10
C ARG A 199 -20.26 2.23 22.07
N PRO A 200 -18.96 1.99 22.34
CA PRO A 200 -18.15 2.89 23.18
C PRO A 200 -17.76 4.19 22.48
N LYS A 201 -18.12 4.37 21.20
CA LYS A 201 -17.76 5.54 20.40
C LYS A 201 -18.99 6.10 19.69
N PRO A 202 -19.08 7.44 19.54
CA PRO A 202 -20.12 8.09 18.77
C PRO A 202 -20.13 7.62 17.31
N THR A 203 -21.31 7.62 16.70
CA THR A 203 -21.46 7.38 15.27
C THR A 203 -20.79 8.49 14.46
N ALA A 204 -20.18 8.15 13.33
CA ALA A 204 -19.44 9.12 12.55
C ALA A 204 -20.36 10.23 12.02
N LEU A 205 -19.96 11.50 12.17
CA LEU A 205 -20.70 12.66 11.67
C LEU A 205 -20.94 12.62 10.16
N SER A 206 -20.04 11.99 9.40
CA SER A 206 -20.20 11.77 7.96
C SER A 206 -21.40 10.87 7.63
N THR A 207 -21.71 9.92 8.53
CA THR A 207 -22.87 9.04 8.41
C THR A 207 -24.15 9.79 8.80
N LEU A 208 -24.09 10.70 9.76
CA LEU A 208 -25.26 11.47 10.18
C LEU A 208 -25.67 12.59 9.21
N LYS A 209 -24.70 13.23 8.54
CA LYS A 209 -24.97 14.28 7.55
C LYS A 209 -25.74 13.79 6.33
N SER A 210 -25.81 12.48 6.09
CA SER A 210 -26.65 11.90 5.04
C SER A 210 -28.10 11.64 5.47
N TYR A 211 -28.47 11.93 6.72
CA TYR A 211 -29.82 11.68 7.28
C TYR A 211 -30.68 12.94 7.47
N ILE A 212 -30.12 14.13 7.24
CA ILE A 212 -30.84 15.42 7.20
C ILE A 212 -30.96 15.84 5.74
#